data_AF-A0A6V7J6J1-F1
#
_entry.id   AF-A0A6V7J6J1-F1
#
_cell.length_a   1.000
_cell.length_b   1.000
_cell.length_c   1.000
_cell.angle_alpha   90.00
_cell.angle_beta   90.00
_cell.angle_gamma   90.00
#
_symmetry.space_group_name_H-M   'P 1'
#
loop_
_entity.id
_entity.type
_entity.pdbx_description
1 polymer ?
#
loop_
_entity_poly.entity_id
_entity_poly.type
_entity_poly.pdbx_seq_one_letter_code
_entity_poly.pdbx_strand_id
1 'polypeptide(L)'
;NNVAFFFCMVESAVFTITLSSVRQNIPNHSLPFEVWIPFNYTPNRIYWCLYYHQVLAHAVQGTISVAYDTMIPGVMLLTCGQLKLLKFRLENMMQHIECDQTKQPTINVERKFLRDMIYHHGITV
;
A
#
# COMPACT_ATOMS: atom_id res chain seq x y z
N ASN A 1 -4.27 5.34 -14.71
CA ASN A 1 -3.59 4.05 -14.99
C ASN A 1 -2.10 4.18 -15.34
N ASN A 2 -1.61 5.35 -15.79
CA ASN A 2 -0.23 5.49 -16.25
C ASN A 2 0.80 5.57 -15.11
N VAL A 3 0.45 6.23 -13.99
CA VAL A 3 1.36 6.40 -12.84
C VAL A 3 1.72 5.07 -12.17
N ALA A 4 0.74 4.17 -12.00
CA ALA A 4 0.98 2.85 -11.43
C ALA A 4 1.91 2.00 -12.31
N PHE A 5 1.78 2.11 -13.64
CA PHE A 5 2.66 1.45 -14.58
C PHE A 5 4.09 1.99 -14.51
N PHE A 6 4.26 3.31 -14.47
CA PHE A 6 5.58 3.93 -14.29
C PHE A 6 6.24 3.51 -12.97
N PHE A 7 5.47 3.47 -11.88
CA PHE A 7 5.97 3.02 -10.58
C PHE A 7 6.45 1.56 -10.62
N CYS A 8 5.66 0.65 -11.18
CA CYS A 8 6.07 -0.76 -11.33
C CYS A 8 7.34 -0.92 -12.18
N MET A 9 7.46 -0.13 -13.25
CA MET A 9 8.63 -0.19 -14.13
C MET A 9 9.89 0.27 -13.40
N VAL A 10 9.81 1.35 -12.61
CA VAL A 10 10.93 1.88 -11.82
C VAL A 10 11.37 0.89 -10.74
N GLU A 11 10.43 0.32 -9.98
CA GLU A 11 10.72 -0.68 -8.95
C GLU A 11 11.42 -1.92 -9.55
N SER A 12 10.93 -2.43 -10.67
CA SER A 12 11.55 -3.57 -11.36
C SER A 12 12.96 -3.27 -11.87
N ALA A 13 13.24 -2.03 -12.27
CA ALA A 13 14.55 -1.61 -12.74
C ALA A 13 15.55 -1.52 -11.57
N VAL A 14 15.17 -0.87 -10.47
CA VAL A 14 15.99 -0.79 -9.25
C VAL A 14 16.30 -2.18 -8.72
N PHE A 15 15.29 -3.06 -8.71
CA PHE A 15 15.45 -4.45 -8.35
C PHE A 15 16.47 -5.20 -9.22
N THR A 16 16.37 -5.03 -10.54
CA THR A 16 17.27 -5.67 -11.50
C THR A 16 18.71 -5.13 -11.38
N ILE A 17 18.88 -3.85 -11.06
CA ILE A 17 20.19 -3.24 -10.80
C ILE A 17 20.82 -3.79 -9.53
N THR A 18 20.06 -3.87 -8.43
CA THR A 18 20.53 -4.45 -7.16
C THR A 18 20.88 -5.93 -7.35
N LEU A 19 20.04 -6.69 -8.07
CA LEU A 19 20.34 -8.08 -8.44
C LEU A 19 21.62 -8.19 -9.27
N SER A 20 21.83 -7.31 -10.24
CA SER A 20 23.02 -7.32 -11.11
C SER A 20 24.29 -6.98 -10.34
N SER A 21 24.22 -6.01 -9.43
CA SER A 21 25.34 -5.61 -8.56
C SER A 21 25.74 -6.76 -7.62
N VAL A 22 24.76 -7.44 -7.02
CA VAL A 22 25.02 -8.59 -6.16
C VAL A 22 25.56 -9.77 -6.97
N ARG A 23 25.06 -10.01 -8.19
CA ARG A 23 25.60 -11.03 -9.12
C ARG A 23 27.05 -10.78 -9.52
N GLN A 24 27.44 -9.52 -9.70
CA GLN A 24 28.83 -9.15 -10.05
C GLN A 24 29.79 -9.27 -8.86
N ASN A 25 29.30 -9.17 -7.61
CA ASN A 25 30.10 -9.38 -6.41
C ASN A 25 30.28 -10.86 -6.00
N ILE A 26 29.38 -11.75 -6.43
CA ILE A 26 29.47 -13.21 -6.20
C ILE A 26 30.78 -13.87 -6.74
N PRO A 27 31.29 -13.57 -7.94
CA PRO A 27 32.49 -14.22 -8.47
C PRO A 27 33.82 -13.81 -7.80
N ASN A 28 33.82 -12.79 -6.93
CA ASN A 28 35.04 -12.31 -6.24
C ASN A 28 35.22 -12.86 -4.82
N HIS A 29 34.50 -13.91 -4.41
CA HIS A 29 34.67 -14.52 -3.08
C HIS A 29 34.49 -13.52 -1.91
N SER A 30 33.69 -12.47 -2.10
CA SER A 30 33.39 -11.45 -1.10
C SER A 30 31.89 -11.17 -1.12
N LEU A 31 31.13 -12.03 -0.44
CA LEU A 31 29.74 -11.76 -0.15
C LEU A 31 29.69 -10.70 0.98
N PRO A 32 28.90 -9.61 0.87
CA PRO A 32 28.75 -8.63 1.94
C PRO A 32 27.98 -9.16 3.16
N PHE A 33 27.44 -10.38 3.10
CA PHE A 33 26.85 -11.08 4.25
C PHE A 33 27.36 -12.52 4.30
N GLU A 34 28.27 -12.80 5.23
CA GLU A 34 28.62 -14.15 5.63
C GLU A 34 27.39 -14.81 6.28
N VAL A 35 26.62 -15.57 5.50
CA VAL A 35 25.64 -16.50 6.08
C VAL A 35 26.30 -17.86 6.17
N TRP A 36 26.59 -18.27 7.39
CA TRP A 36 27.14 -19.57 7.78
C TRP A 36 26.06 -20.64 7.60
N ILE A 37 26.10 -21.42 6.50
CA ILE A 37 25.16 -22.52 6.25
C ILE A 37 25.95 -23.82 6.01
N PRO A 38 25.71 -24.90 6.79
CA PRO A 38 26.53 -26.12 6.76
C PRO A 38 26.03 -27.10 5.69
N PHE A 39 25.79 -26.64 4.47
CA PHE A 39 25.36 -27.52 3.38
C PHE A 39 26.16 -27.27 2.10
N ASN A 40 26.79 -28.34 1.61
CA ASN A 40 27.51 -28.36 0.34
C ASN A 40 26.53 -28.15 -0.82
N TYR A 41 26.68 -27.02 -1.52
CA TYR A 41 25.90 -26.67 -2.71
C TYR A 41 26.39 -27.46 -3.93
N THR A 42 25.94 -28.70 -4.08
CA THR A 42 26.32 -29.56 -5.22
C THR A 42 25.41 -29.48 -6.45
N PRO A 43 24.27 -28.75 -6.47
CA PRO A 43 23.67 -28.35 -7.74
C PRO A 43 23.56 -26.83 -7.87
N ASN A 44 24.29 -26.29 -8.85
CA ASN A 44 24.30 -24.89 -9.28
C ASN A 44 22.88 -24.28 -9.35
N ARG A 45 21.87 -25.08 -9.75
CA ARG A 45 20.46 -24.65 -9.87
C ARG A 45 19.81 -24.22 -8.55
N ILE A 46 20.09 -24.90 -7.43
CA ILE A 46 19.44 -24.61 -6.14
C ILE A 46 19.98 -23.31 -5.54
N TYR A 47 21.29 -23.06 -5.72
CA TYR A 47 21.90 -21.78 -5.36
C TYR A 47 21.23 -20.62 -6.08
N TRP A 48 21.08 -20.73 -7.41
CA TRP A 48 20.36 -19.71 -8.19
C TRP A 48 18.91 -19.56 -7.72
N CYS A 49 18.17 -20.65 -7.50
CA CYS A 49 16.79 -20.58 -7.03
C CYS A 49 16.67 -19.86 -5.67
N LEU A 50 17.51 -20.19 -4.69
CA LEU A 50 17.46 -19.57 -3.37
C LEU A 50 17.86 -18.09 -3.41
N TYR A 51 18.84 -17.77 -4.25
CA TYR A 51 19.26 -16.41 -4.52
C TYR A 51 18.14 -15.59 -5.18
N TYR A 52 17.51 -16.10 -6.24
CA TYR A 52 16.34 -15.47 -6.86
C TYR A 52 15.22 -15.29 -5.84
N HIS A 53 14.97 -16.31 -5.01
CA HIS A 53 13.94 -16.25 -3.99
C HIS A 53 14.22 -15.19 -2.92
N GLN A 54 15.46 -15.09 -2.42
CA GLN A 54 15.84 -14.07 -1.43
C GLN A 54 15.71 -12.66 -1.99
N VAL A 55 16.15 -12.46 -3.24
CA VAL A 55 16.08 -11.16 -3.88
C VAL A 55 14.60 -10.80 -4.10
N LEU A 56 13.80 -11.70 -4.67
CA LEU A 56 12.36 -11.49 -4.87
C LEU A 56 11.63 -11.19 -3.55
N ALA A 57 11.92 -11.94 -2.49
CA ALA A 57 11.35 -11.71 -1.18
C ALA A 57 11.69 -10.32 -0.63
N HIS A 58 12.94 -9.87 -0.81
CA HIS A 58 13.38 -8.56 -0.34
C HIS A 58 12.68 -7.41 -1.10
N ALA A 59 12.52 -7.53 -2.41
CA ALA A 59 11.76 -6.54 -3.19
C ALA A 59 10.28 -6.54 -2.86
N VAL A 60 9.66 -7.71 -2.83
CA VAL A 60 8.25 -7.85 -2.49
C VAL A 60 7.99 -7.26 -1.11
N GLN A 61 8.88 -7.47 -0.14
CA GLN A 61 8.74 -6.88 1.20
C GLN A 61 8.80 -5.34 1.18
N GLY A 62 9.70 -4.73 0.39
CA GLY A 62 9.76 -3.29 0.23
C GLY A 62 8.49 -2.71 -0.43
N THR A 63 8.04 -3.31 -1.54
CA THR A 63 6.80 -2.88 -2.22
C THR A 63 5.59 -3.06 -1.32
N ILE A 64 5.53 -4.17 -0.58
CA ILE A 64 4.46 -4.46 0.36
C ILE A 64 4.44 -3.45 1.51
N SER A 65 5.59 -3.01 2.05
CA SER A 65 5.61 -2.02 3.13
C SER A 65 5.05 -0.68 2.65
N VAL A 66 5.49 -0.19 1.49
CA VAL A 66 5.00 1.07 0.90
C VAL A 66 3.51 0.96 0.56
N ALA A 67 3.09 -0.20 0.03
CA ALA A 67 1.69 -0.48 -0.22
C ALA A 67 0.88 -0.51 1.08
N TYR A 68 1.37 -1.12 2.16
CA TYR A 68 0.69 -1.12 3.45
C TYR A 68 0.57 0.28 4.04
N ASP A 69 1.64 1.07 4.02
CA ASP A 69 1.65 2.44 4.53
C ASP A 69 0.59 3.32 3.83
N THR A 70 0.28 3.01 2.55
CA THR A 70 -0.73 3.74 1.76
C THR A 70 -2.12 3.08 1.80
N MET A 71 -2.18 1.76 1.81
CA MET A 71 -3.42 0.99 1.72
C MET A 71 -4.18 0.99 3.05
N ILE A 72 -3.48 0.94 4.18
CA ILE A 72 -4.10 1.00 5.51
C ILE A 72 -4.94 2.28 5.67
N PRO A 73 -4.40 3.51 5.49
CA PRO A 73 -5.21 4.71 5.59
C PRO A 73 -6.27 4.80 4.49
N GLY A 74 -5.99 4.31 3.27
CA GLY A 74 -6.99 4.25 2.19
C GLY A 74 -8.20 3.39 2.53
N VAL A 75 -7.98 2.18 3.03
CA VAL A 75 -9.04 1.25 3.47
C VAL A 75 -9.78 1.81 4.68
N MET A 76 -9.08 2.44 5.63
CA MET A 76 -9.72 3.11 6.78
C MET A 76 -10.67 4.22 6.33
N LEU A 77 -10.27 5.07 5.38
CA LEU A 77 -11.12 6.14 4.84
C LEU A 77 -12.34 5.58 4.12
N LEU A 78 -12.14 4.58 3.26
CA LEU A 78 -13.24 3.91 2.56
C LEU A 78 -14.22 3.29 3.57
N THR A 79 -13.71 2.58 4.57
CA THR A 79 -14.54 1.93 5.59
C THR A 79 -15.31 2.95 6.43
N CYS A 80 -14.67 4.04 6.85
CA CYS A 80 -15.32 5.14 7.57
C CYS A 80 -16.45 5.77 6.73
N GLY A 81 -16.22 6.00 5.44
CA GLY A 81 -17.24 6.50 4.51
C GLY A 81 -18.43 5.52 4.36
N GLN A 82 -18.14 4.24 4.16
CA GLN A 82 -19.17 3.20 4.05
C GLN A 82 -19.97 3.06 5.35
N LEU A 83 -19.32 3.14 6.52
CA LEU A 83 -19.99 3.13 7.82
C LEU A 83 -20.88 4.35 8.02
N LYS A 84 -20.43 5.55 7.62
CA LYS A 84 -21.23 6.77 7.70
C LYS A 84 -22.46 6.70 6.80
N LEU A 85 -22.31 6.15 5.59
CA LEU A 85 -23.42 5.90 4.68
C LEU A 85 -24.40 4.85 5.24
N LEU A 86 -23.89 3.78 5.82
CA LEU A 86 -24.70 2.74 6.46
C LEU A 86 -25.49 3.31 7.63
N LYS A 87 -24.84 4.12 8.48
CA LYS A 87 -25.49 4.83 9.59
C LYS A 87 -26.61 5.74 9.06
N PHE A 88 -26.34 6.54 8.04
CA PHE A 88 -27.36 7.39 7.43
C PHE A 88 -28.54 6.58 6.86
N ARG A 89 -28.27 5.45 6.21
CA ARG A 89 -29.33 4.57 5.69
C ARG A 89 -30.15 3.93 6.81
N LEU A 90 -29.51 3.50 7.89
CA LEU A 90 -30.19 2.94 9.07
C LEU A 90 -31.03 4.01 9.77
N GLU A 91 -30.50 5.20 10.01
CA GLU A 91 -31.24 6.32 10.58
C GLU A 91 -32.42 6.70 9.69
N ASN A 92 -32.24 6.77 8.37
CA ASN A 92 -33.32 7.06 7.44
C ASN A 92 -34.36 5.94 7.36
N MET A 93 -33.98 4.67 7.51
CA MET A 93 -34.95 3.56 7.63
C MET A 93 -35.72 3.63 8.95
N MET A 94 -35.03 3.89 10.07
CA MET A 94 -35.66 4.04 11.39
C MET A 94 -36.58 5.27 11.44
N GLN A 95 -36.21 6.35 10.76
CA GLN A 95 -37.02 7.56 10.63
C GLN A 95 -38.15 7.44 9.62
N HIS A 96 -38.01 6.63 8.57
CA HIS A 96 -39.17 6.24 7.76
C HIS A 96 -40.18 5.40 8.55
N ILE A 97 -39.70 4.70 9.58
CA ILE A 97 -40.56 4.00 10.54
C ILE A 97 -41.14 5.01 11.57
N GLU A 98 -40.48 6.17 11.83
CA GLU A 98 -40.89 7.18 12.81
C GLU A 98 -41.74 8.36 12.26
N CYS A 99 -41.35 9.08 11.19
CA CYS A 99 -42.18 10.11 10.50
C CYS A 99 -41.46 10.85 9.32
N ASP A 100 -42.18 11.18 8.26
CA ASP A 100 -42.15 12.33 7.31
C ASP A 100 -41.17 13.57 7.42
N GLN A 101 -40.08 13.66 8.22
CA GLN A 101 -39.36 14.95 8.46
C GLN A 101 -37.81 15.05 8.27
N THR A 102 -37.04 14.02 7.89
CA THR A 102 -35.54 14.04 8.06
C THR A 102 -34.66 14.29 6.81
N LYS A 103 -35.08 15.10 5.83
CA LYS A 103 -34.17 15.49 4.71
C LYS A 103 -33.22 16.66 5.03
N GLN A 104 -33.51 17.43 6.07
CA GLN A 104 -32.82 18.69 6.37
C GLN A 104 -31.45 18.60 7.08
N PRO A 105 -31.18 17.63 7.98
CA PRO A 105 -29.93 17.61 8.73
C PRO A 105 -28.72 17.13 7.90
N THR A 106 -28.92 16.23 6.93
CA THR A 106 -27.83 15.66 6.11
C THR A 106 -27.14 16.72 5.25
N ILE A 107 -27.92 17.60 4.62
CA ILE A 107 -27.42 18.72 3.81
C ILE A 107 -26.63 19.73 4.66
N ASN A 108 -26.98 19.86 5.94
CA ASN A 108 -26.28 20.77 6.86
C ASN A 108 -24.95 20.18 7.35
N VAL A 109 -24.90 18.86 7.53
CA VAL A 109 -23.68 18.14 7.91
C VAL A 109 -22.67 18.13 6.76
N GLU A 110 -23.09 17.84 5.53
CA GLU A 110 -22.21 17.89 4.35
C GLU A 110 -21.65 19.29 4.12
N ARG A 111 -22.50 20.33 4.25
CA ARG A 111 -22.04 21.73 4.15
C ARG A 111 -21.06 22.12 5.25
N LYS A 112 -21.13 21.52 6.44
CA LYS A 112 -20.17 21.78 7.53
C LYS A 112 -18.81 21.14 7.25
N PHE A 113 -18.80 19.90 6.78
CA PHE A 113 -17.56 19.21 6.39
C PHE A 113 -16.87 19.88 5.18
N LEU A 114 -17.65 20.27 4.17
CA LEU A 114 -17.11 21.01 3.03
C LEU A 114 -16.49 22.35 3.45
N ARG A 115 -17.11 23.05 4.42
CA ARG A 115 -16.56 24.29 4.96
C ARG A 115 -15.20 24.05 5.62
N ASP A 116 -15.10 23.10 6.54
CA ASP A 116 -13.84 22.78 7.23
C ASP A 116 -12.74 22.41 6.25
N MET A 117 -13.08 21.66 5.20
CA MET A 117 -12.12 21.22 4.19
C MET A 117 -11.60 22.40 3.35
N ILE A 118 -12.47 23.36 3.01
CA ILE A 118 -12.07 24.59 2.30
C ILE A 118 -11.21 25.49 3.18
N TYR A 119 -11.55 25.65 4.47
CA TYR A 119 -10.77 26.47 5.39
C TYR A 119 -9.36 25.92 5.63
N HIS A 120 -9.22 24.60 5.82
CA HIS A 120 -7.90 24.00 6.03
C HIS A 120 -7.02 24.02 4.78
N HIS A 121 -7.61 23.88 3.59
CA HIS A 121 -6.87 23.93 2.33
C HIS A 121 -6.42 25.37 1.98
N GLY A 122 -7.19 26.40 2.36
CA GLY A 122 -6.84 27.81 2.12
C GLY A 122 -5.75 28.39 3.02
N ILE A 123 -5.41 27.73 4.13
CA ILE A 123 -4.40 28.20 5.10
C ILE A 123 -3.01 27.60 4.81
N THR A 124 -2.92 26.57 3.95
CA THR A 124 -1.69 25.79 3.72
C THR A 124 -1.00 26.11 2.36
N VAL A 125 -1.47 27.11 1.61
CA VAL A 125 -0.88 27.58 0.33
C VAL A 125 -0.35 28.99 0.48
#